data_AF-A0A2Z3I912-F1
#
_entry.id   AF-A0A2Z3I912-F1
#
_cell.length_a   1.000
_cell.length_b   1.000
_cell.length_c   1.000
_cell.angle_alpha   90.00
_cell.angle_beta   90.00
_cell.angle_gamma   90.00
#
_symmetry.space_group_name_H-M   'P 1'
#
loop_
_entity.id
_entity.type
_entity.pdbx_description
1 polymer ?
#
loop_
_entity_poly.entity_id
_entity_poly.type
_entity_poly.pdbx_seq_one_letter_code
_entity_poly.pdbx_strand_id
1 'polypeptide(L)'
;MKKSIISVLILVMSFASSSYAKENPNIAKDLKERYNDSTKICTGDQPAYQCSGIMIRGINQANNLAHAWSLKPENKQKESFSFAFLRHDQPFSSFPRGYDSGIIMYPQLKTPSNKNTYKVYCAFPTDGGTDGRTGHGCGIYNNDPMSDHCDKVGITTYNTWVNNFNRIMNSNDTNFVGRQCAFDMTISSRGKDFDIIRQANQYIQKTQLNITCAITNC
;
A
#
# COMPACT_ATOMS: atom_id res chain seq x y z
N MET A 1 -32.49 59.48 -35.06
CA MET A 1 -32.47 58.70 -33.80
C MET A 1 -31.30 57.71 -33.83
N LYS A 2 -30.19 57.99 -33.13
CA LYS A 2 -29.07 57.05 -32.98
C LYS A 2 -29.18 56.39 -31.60
N LYS A 3 -29.36 55.06 -31.56
CA LYS A 3 -29.34 54.27 -30.32
C LYS A 3 -27.89 53.96 -29.97
N SER A 4 -27.43 54.45 -28.81
CA SER A 4 -26.12 54.10 -28.25
C SER A 4 -26.27 52.80 -27.47
N ILE A 5 -25.51 51.76 -27.84
CA ILE A 5 -25.45 50.48 -27.12
C ILE A 5 -24.21 50.53 -26.23
N ILE A 6 -24.41 50.56 -24.92
CA ILE A 6 -23.33 50.49 -23.92
C ILE A 6 -23.02 49.00 -23.70
N SER A 7 -21.89 48.54 -24.23
CA SER A 7 -21.35 47.21 -23.91
C SER A 7 -20.72 47.24 -22.53
N VAL A 8 -21.25 46.45 -21.60
CA VAL A 8 -20.65 46.21 -20.28
C VAL A 8 -19.65 45.07 -20.41
N LEU A 9 -18.35 45.38 -20.27
CA LEU A 9 -17.27 44.39 -20.24
C LEU A 9 -17.17 43.81 -18.83
N ILE A 10 -17.60 42.55 -18.62
CA ILE A 10 -17.42 41.84 -17.35
C ILE A 10 -16.00 41.25 -17.35
N LEU A 11 -15.11 41.82 -16.55
CA LEU A 11 -13.74 41.32 -16.36
C LEU A 11 -13.76 40.16 -15.36
N VAL A 12 -13.68 38.92 -15.86
CA VAL A 12 -13.56 37.72 -15.00
C VAL A 12 -12.11 37.62 -14.50
N MET A 13 -11.84 38.09 -13.28
CA MET A 13 -10.57 37.83 -12.60
C MET A 13 -10.44 36.35 -12.26
N SER A 14 -9.63 35.64 -13.04
CA SER A 14 -9.24 34.26 -12.76
C SER A 14 -8.19 34.27 -11.66
N PHE A 15 -8.59 33.92 -10.43
CA PHE A 15 -7.65 33.71 -9.33
C PHE A 15 -6.88 32.41 -9.58
N ALA A 16 -5.65 32.53 -10.10
CA ALA A 16 -4.70 31.43 -10.11
C ALA A 16 -4.31 31.12 -8.66
N SER A 17 -4.83 30.01 -8.12
CA SER A 17 -4.42 29.53 -6.81
C SER A 17 -3.07 28.85 -6.95
N SER A 18 -1.99 29.52 -6.56
CA SER A 18 -0.68 28.90 -6.39
C SER A 18 -0.77 27.86 -5.28
N SER A 19 -0.71 26.57 -5.60
CA SER A 19 -0.57 25.52 -4.60
C SER A 19 0.86 25.54 -4.08
N TYR A 20 1.09 26.21 -2.95
CA TYR A 20 2.35 26.07 -2.24
C TYR A 20 2.42 24.67 -1.63
N ALA A 21 3.46 23.91 -1.96
CA ALA A 21 3.85 22.76 -1.16
C ALA A 21 4.22 23.31 0.22
N LYS A 22 3.35 23.11 1.22
CA LYS A 22 3.65 23.51 2.58
C LYS A 22 4.83 22.68 3.05
N GLU A 23 5.99 23.32 3.20
CA GLU A 23 7.13 22.68 3.84
C GLU A 23 6.73 22.29 5.26
N ASN A 24 6.89 21.01 5.58
CA ASN A 24 6.83 20.55 6.96
C ASN A 24 8.28 20.43 7.45
N PRO A 25 8.80 21.41 8.19
CA PRO A 25 10.18 21.39 8.68
C PRO A 25 10.45 20.19 9.60
N ASN A 26 9.40 19.53 10.09
CA ASN A 26 9.46 18.37 10.97
C ASN A 26 9.15 17.05 10.25
N ILE A 27 9.07 17.00 8.92
CA ILE A 27 8.66 15.77 8.21
C ILE A 27 9.50 14.55 8.59
N ALA A 28 10.81 14.72 8.76
CA ALA A 28 11.70 13.63 9.17
C ALA A 28 11.38 13.14 10.60
N LYS A 29 11.05 14.06 11.51
CA LYS A 29 10.63 13.74 12.88
C LYS A 29 9.29 13.00 12.87
N ASP A 30 8.31 13.50 12.13
CA ASP A 30 6.98 12.87 12.02
C ASP A 30 7.07 11.46 11.44
N LEU A 31 7.91 11.27 10.41
CA LEU A 31 8.17 9.95 9.83
C LEU A 31 8.85 9.01 10.82
N LYS A 32 9.83 9.50 11.59
CA LYS A 32 10.51 8.71 12.63
C LYS A 32 9.54 8.29 13.73
N GLU A 33 8.67 9.18 14.19
CA GLU A 33 7.64 8.86 15.18
C GLU A 33 6.66 7.81 14.65
N ARG A 34 6.17 7.97 13.42
CA ARG A 34 5.30 6.97 12.76
C ARG A 34 5.99 5.62 12.60
N TYR A 35 7.27 5.61 12.24
CA TYR A 35 8.06 4.40 12.06
C TYR A 35 8.26 3.63 13.38
N ASN A 36 8.41 4.35 14.50
CA ASN A 36 8.62 3.77 15.83
C ASN A 36 7.31 3.45 16.57
N ASP A 37 6.16 3.84 16.05
CA ASP A 37 4.84 3.58 16.64
C ASP A 37 4.39 2.13 16.39
N SER A 38 4.55 1.27 17.39
CA SER A 38 4.18 -0.16 17.38
C SER A 38 2.69 -0.45 17.64
N THR A 39 1.81 0.54 17.50
CA THR A 39 0.36 0.33 17.61
C THR A 39 -0.11 -0.73 16.61
N LYS A 40 -0.48 -1.92 17.12
CA LYS A 40 -0.90 -3.06 16.29
C LYS A 40 -2.27 -2.86 15.66
N ILE A 41 -3.16 -2.26 16.45
CA ILE A 41 -4.56 -2.01 16.11
C ILE A 41 -4.85 -0.57 16.53
N CYS A 42 -5.24 0.27 15.57
CA CYS A 42 -5.65 1.64 15.82
C CYS A 42 -7.02 1.67 16.52
N THR A 43 -7.38 2.82 17.10
CA THR A 43 -8.68 3.05 17.74
C THR A 43 -9.84 2.58 16.85
N GLY A 44 -10.82 1.89 17.45
CA GLY A 44 -11.99 1.38 16.72
C GLY A 44 -11.72 0.14 15.86
N ASP A 45 -10.74 -0.67 16.26
CA ASP A 45 -10.30 -1.89 15.54
C ASP A 45 -9.83 -1.61 14.10
N GLN A 46 -9.25 -0.43 13.88
CA GLN A 46 -8.76 -0.04 12.57
C GLN A 46 -7.35 -0.62 12.32
N PRO A 47 -7.03 -1.00 11.06
CA PRO A 47 -5.68 -1.43 10.68
C PRO A 47 -4.58 -0.43 11.04
N ALA A 48 -3.39 -0.92 11.40
CA ALA A 48 -2.26 -0.09 11.82
C ALA A 48 -1.88 1.01 10.82
N TYR A 49 -1.99 0.77 9.51
CA TYR A 49 -1.69 1.76 8.46
C TYR A 49 -2.52 3.05 8.56
N GLN A 50 -3.63 3.01 9.30
CA GLN A 50 -4.47 4.17 9.50
C GLN A 50 -3.90 5.18 10.50
N CYS A 51 -3.09 4.74 11.49
CA CYS A 51 -2.57 5.62 12.54
C CYS A 51 -1.04 5.64 12.68
N SER A 52 -0.34 4.59 12.23
CA SER A 52 1.10 4.40 12.38
C SER A 52 1.76 3.96 11.07
N GLY A 53 3.10 3.84 11.10
CA GLY A 53 3.92 3.41 9.97
C GLY A 53 3.93 4.35 8.77
N ILE A 54 4.68 3.94 7.76
CA ILE A 54 4.94 4.71 6.54
C ILE A 54 4.41 3.92 5.34
N MET A 55 3.36 4.45 4.70
CA MET A 55 2.89 3.99 3.41
C MET A 55 3.72 4.68 2.33
N ILE A 56 4.59 3.94 1.64
CA ILE A 56 5.54 4.45 0.66
C ILE A 56 5.42 3.70 -0.66
N ARG A 57 5.53 4.43 -1.77
CA ARG A 57 5.58 3.85 -3.11
C ARG A 57 6.81 4.36 -3.84
N GLY A 58 7.61 3.43 -4.35
CA GLY A 58 8.64 3.70 -5.34
C GLY A 58 8.05 3.88 -6.73
N ILE A 59 8.64 4.79 -7.48
CA ILE A 59 8.30 5.14 -8.86
C ILE A 59 9.60 5.05 -9.64
N ASN A 60 9.51 4.54 -10.86
CA ASN A 60 10.63 4.53 -11.80
C ASN A 60 10.35 5.61 -12.85
N GLN A 61 11.22 6.63 -12.91
CA GLN A 61 11.06 7.76 -13.83
C GLN A 61 11.09 7.35 -15.30
N ALA A 62 11.70 6.21 -15.66
CA ALA A 62 11.70 5.68 -17.03
C ALA A 62 10.29 5.39 -17.57
N ASN A 63 9.25 5.36 -16.72
CA ASN A 63 7.87 5.25 -17.17
C ASN A 63 7.30 6.54 -17.78
N ASN A 64 8.07 7.65 -17.81
CA ASN A 64 7.69 8.94 -18.41
C ASN A 64 6.30 9.45 -17.95
N LEU A 65 6.01 9.26 -16.67
CA LEU A 65 4.76 9.72 -16.06
C LEU A 65 4.83 11.23 -15.82
N ALA A 66 3.73 11.95 -16.11
CA ALA A 66 3.67 13.40 -15.93
C ALA A 66 3.97 13.84 -14.48
N HIS A 67 3.56 13.03 -13.50
CA HIS A 67 3.79 13.27 -12.07
C HIS A 67 4.05 11.96 -11.33
N ALA A 68 4.64 12.06 -10.15
CA ALA A 68 4.88 10.92 -9.27
C ALA A 68 3.58 10.18 -8.86
N TRP A 69 2.46 10.89 -8.76
CA TRP A 69 1.14 10.32 -8.46
C TRP A 69 0.36 9.87 -9.70
N SER A 70 0.92 9.99 -10.90
CA SER A 70 0.24 9.57 -12.13
C SER A 70 0.16 8.05 -12.23
N LEU A 71 -0.95 7.55 -12.75
CA LEU A 71 -1.18 6.12 -12.98
C LEU A 71 -0.68 5.71 -14.37
N LYS A 72 0.11 4.65 -14.44
CA LYS A 72 0.40 3.92 -15.69
C LYS A 72 -0.87 3.22 -16.21
N PRO A 73 -0.97 2.89 -17.51
CA PRO A 73 -2.18 2.31 -18.11
C PRO A 73 -2.74 1.11 -17.33
N GLU A 74 -1.88 0.16 -16.94
CA GLU A 74 -2.32 -1.01 -16.16
C GLU A 74 -2.93 -0.65 -14.80
N ASN A 75 -2.41 0.40 -14.13
CA ASN A 75 -2.99 0.87 -12.86
C ASN A 75 -4.34 1.54 -13.08
N LYS A 76 -4.54 2.22 -14.23
CA LYS A 76 -5.84 2.79 -14.59
C LYS A 76 -6.86 1.69 -14.83
N GLN A 77 -6.48 0.64 -15.55
CA GLN A 77 -7.35 -0.51 -15.83
C GLN A 77 -7.78 -1.23 -14.54
N LYS A 78 -6.89 -1.33 -13.55
CA LYS A 78 -7.19 -1.94 -12.24
C LYS A 78 -7.80 -0.98 -11.24
N GLU A 79 -7.81 0.32 -11.56
CA GLU A 79 -8.21 1.39 -10.64
C GLU A 79 -7.47 1.34 -9.29
N SER A 80 -6.23 0.83 -9.30
CA SER A 80 -5.44 0.61 -8.10
C SER A 80 -3.94 0.54 -8.39
N PHE A 81 -3.14 0.69 -7.34
CA PHE A 81 -1.69 0.56 -7.38
C PHE A 81 -1.12 0.32 -5.97
N SER A 82 0.04 -0.33 -5.90
CA SER A 82 0.58 -0.84 -4.63
C SER A 82 1.45 0.16 -3.87
N PHE A 83 1.42 0.06 -2.55
CA PHE A 83 2.34 0.71 -1.61
C PHE A 83 3.01 -0.35 -0.74
N ALA A 84 4.24 -0.08 -0.30
CA ALA A 84 4.86 -0.79 0.82
C ALA A 84 4.49 -0.10 2.14
N PHE A 85 4.43 -0.89 3.22
CA PHE A 85 4.24 -0.39 4.58
C PHE A 85 5.50 -0.64 5.39
N LEU A 86 6.07 0.43 5.94
CA LEU A 86 7.31 0.38 6.73
C LEU A 86 7.02 0.74 8.18
N ARG A 87 7.53 -0.09 9.10
CA ARG A 87 7.51 0.13 10.54
C ARG A 87 8.66 -0.63 11.19
N HIS A 88 9.16 -0.17 12.34
CA HIS A 88 10.33 -0.76 12.99
C HIS A 88 10.16 -2.25 13.36
N ASP A 89 8.92 -2.72 13.56
CA ASP A 89 8.60 -4.12 13.89
C ASP A 89 8.12 -4.93 12.66
N GLN A 90 8.16 -4.33 11.46
CA GLN A 90 7.90 -4.96 10.17
C GLN A 90 9.06 -4.68 9.23
N PRO A 91 10.12 -5.50 9.30
CA PRO A 91 11.31 -5.28 8.50
C PRO A 91 10.98 -5.23 7.01
N PHE A 92 11.49 -4.19 6.37
CA PHE A 92 11.42 -4.01 4.93
C PHE A 92 12.85 -4.06 4.40
N SER A 93 13.18 -5.08 3.62
CA SER A 93 14.55 -5.28 3.12
C SER A 93 14.88 -4.30 2.00
N SER A 94 14.07 -4.30 0.94
CA SER A 94 14.21 -3.39 -0.20
C SER A 94 12.94 -3.42 -1.06
N PHE A 95 12.85 -2.44 -1.95
CA PHE A 95 11.93 -2.56 -3.08
C PHE A 95 12.48 -3.59 -4.08
N PRO A 96 11.62 -4.42 -4.71
CA PRO A 96 12.05 -5.45 -5.65
C PRO A 96 12.61 -4.89 -6.97
N ARG A 97 12.53 -3.57 -7.17
CA ARG A 97 12.96 -2.89 -8.39
C ARG A 97 13.74 -1.62 -8.02
N GLY A 98 14.65 -1.21 -8.89
CA GLY A 98 15.38 0.05 -8.76
C GLY A 98 14.45 1.24 -9.01
N TYR A 99 13.76 1.70 -7.97
CA TYR A 99 12.99 2.93 -7.99
C TYR A 99 13.90 4.11 -7.62
N ASP A 100 13.76 5.21 -8.35
CA ASP A 100 14.59 6.42 -8.25
C ASP A 100 13.83 7.62 -7.67
N SER A 101 12.53 7.44 -7.42
CA SER A 101 11.63 8.46 -6.88
C SER A 101 10.46 7.80 -6.15
N GLY A 102 9.62 8.57 -5.46
CA GLY A 102 8.52 8.00 -4.70
C GLY A 102 7.55 9.01 -4.10
N ILE A 103 6.49 8.46 -3.50
CA ILE A 103 5.51 9.22 -2.72
C ILE A 103 5.26 8.53 -1.37
N ILE A 104 5.01 9.33 -0.34
CA ILE A 104 4.60 8.87 0.99
C ILE A 104 3.20 9.41 1.28
N MET A 105 2.32 8.53 1.76
CA MET A 105 0.97 8.92 2.16
C MET A 105 0.93 9.31 3.64
N TYR A 106 0.02 10.22 3.97
CA TYR A 106 -0.43 10.41 5.35
C TYR A 106 -1.05 9.10 5.86
N PRO A 107 -0.94 8.77 7.17
CA PRO A 107 -1.82 7.78 7.77
C PRO A 107 -3.27 8.26 7.59
N GLN A 108 -4.19 7.37 7.22
CA GLN A 108 -5.56 7.77 6.87
C GLN A 108 -6.20 8.67 7.94
N LEU A 109 -6.11 8.29 9.22
CA LEU A 109 -6.69 9.04 10.35
C LEU A 109 -5.97 10.36 10.68
N LYS A 110 -4.78 10.58 10.11
CA LYS A 110 -3.99 11.81 10.26
C LYS A 110 -3.97 12.62 8.96
N THR A 111 -4.86 12.31 8.01
CA THR A 111 -4.99 13.09 6.77
C THR A 111 -5.56 14.47 7.10
N PRO A 112 -4.91 15.58 6.71
CA PRO A 112 -5.46 16.92 6.89
C PRO A 112 -6.86 17.04 6.30
N SER A 113 -7.76 17.75 6.98
CA SER A 113 -9.18 17.87 6.60
C SER A 113 -9.42 18.49 5.23
N ASN A 114 -8.44 19.22 4.69
CA ASN A 114 -8.47 19.82 3.35
C ASN A 114 -7.85 18.92 2.26
N LYS A 115 -7.61 17.63 2.54
CA LYS A 115 -7.04 16.67 1.60
C LYS A 115 -7.95 15.45 1.46
N ASN A 116 -7.91 14.83 0.28
CA ASN A 116 -8.58 13.57 0.04
C ASN A 116 -7.85 12.44 0.79
N THR A 117 -8.64 11.49 1.31
CA THR A 117 -8.12 10.22 1.80
C THR A 117 -7.96 9.23 0.63
N TYR A 118 -7.31 8.10 0.89
CA TYR A 118 -7.23 6.97 -0.03
C TYR A 118 -8.00 5.78 0.54
N LYS A 119 -8.28 4.78 -0.29
CA LYS A 119 -8.81 3.49 0.15
C LYS A 119 -7.74 2.42 0.00
N VAL A 120 -7.63 1.53 0.96
CA VAL A 120 -6.80 0.32 0.84
C VAL A 120 -7.74 -0.83 0.48
N TYR A 121 -7.53 -1.45 -0.68
CA TYR A 121 -8.37 -2.56 -1.13
C TYR A 121 -7.99 -3.87 -0.44
N CYS A 122 -6.70 -4.17 -0.41
CA CYS A 122 -6.17 -5.34 0.26
C CYS A 122 -4.75 -5.11 0.73
N ALA A 123 -4.27 -6.03 1.57
CA ALA A 123 -2.90 -6.03 2.04
C ALA A 123 -2.32 -7.46 2.08
N PHE A 124 -1.00 -7.53 1.95
CA PHE A 124 -0.23 -8.77 1.88
C PHE A 124 0.99 -8.68 2.82
N PRO A 125 1.42 -9.81 3.43
CA PRO A 125 2.65 -9.86 4.25
C PRO A 125 3.96 -9.59 3.50
N THR A 126 3.98 -9.84 2.19
CA THR A 126 5.09 -9.61 1.26
C THR A 126 4.54 -9.22 -0.12
N ASP A 127 5.38 -9.16 -1.16
CA ASP A 127 4.92 -8.91 -2.54
C ASP A 127 3.76 -9.86 -2.90
N GLY A 128 2.59 -9.26 -3.15
CA GLY A 128 1.37 -9.98 -3.46
C GLY A 128 1.28 -10.44 -4.91
N GLY A 129 2.17 -10.04 -5.82
CA GLY A 129 2.02 -10.31 -7.25
C GLY A 129 0.78 -9.64 -7.84
N THR A 130 0.47 -8.42 -7.38
CA THR A 130 -0.76 -7.66 -7.73
C THR A 130 -0.91 -7.40 -9.23
N ASP A 131 0.18 -7.52 -9.99
CA ASP A 131 0.18 -7.42 -11.45
C ASP A 131 -0.58 -8.61 -12.12
N GLY A 132 -0.55 -9.81 -11.54
CA GLY A 132 -1.22 -11.00 -12.07
C GLY A 132 -2.59 -11.33 -11.44
N ARG A 133 -3.17 -10.40 -10.67
CA ARG A 133 -4.42 -10.61 -9.93
C ARG A 133 -5.62 -9.96 -10.60
N THR A 134 -6.76 -10.60 -10.45
CA THR A 134 -8.08 -10.06 -10.78
C THR A 134 -8.54 -8.98 -9.77
N GLY A 135 -9.59 -8.25 -10.14
CA GLY A 135 -10.10 -7.11 -9.37
C GLY A 135 -9.07 -5.97 -9.26
N HIS A 136 -9.14 -5.18 -8.19
CA HIS A 136 -8.19 -4.10 -7.88
C HIS A 136 -6.79 -4.61 -7.47
N GLY A 137 -6.33 -5.73 -8.03
CA GLY A 137 -5.08 -6.40 -7.65
C GLY A 137 -5.18 -7.26 -6.39
N CYS A 138 -6.39 -7.65 -5.99
CA CYS A 138 -6.67 -8.30 -4.72
C CYS A 138 -7.32 -9.69 -4.85
N GLY A 139 -7.85 -10.03 -6.02
CA GLY A 139 -8.50 -11.31 -6.25
C GLY A 139 -7.50 -12.43 -6.56
N ILE A 140 -8.05 -13.45 -7.22
CA ILE A 140 -7.33 -14.63 -7.68
C ILE A 140 -6.12 -14.25 -8.55
N TYR A 141 -4.98 -14.87 -8.25
CA TYR A 141 -3.73 -14.87 -9.00
C TYR A 141 -3.65 -16.13 -9.88
N ASN A 142 -3.43 -15.97 -11.18
CA ASN A 142 -3.17 -17.06 -12.13
C ASN A 142 -4.11 -18.28 -11.98
N ASN A 143 -5.42 -18.03 -11.84
CA ASN A 143 -6.47 -19.05 -11.68
C ASN A 143 -6.35 -19.93 -10.41
N ASP A 144 -5.52 -19.58 -9.42
CA ASP A 144 -5.48 -20.28 -8.12
C ASP A 144 -6.58 -19.76 -7.19
N PRO A 145 -7.69 -20.49 -6.94
CA PRO A 145 -8.78 -20.00 -6.11
C PRO A 145 -8.37 -19.74 -4.66
N MET A 146 -7.34 -20.43 -4.17
CA MET A 146 -6.83 -20.24 -2.80
C MET A 146 -6.09 -18.91 -2.61
N SER A 147 -5.81 -18.20 -3.71
CA SER A 147 -5.16 -16.89 -3.69
C SER A 147 -6.14 -15.71 -3.65
N ASP A 148 -7.46 -15.96 -3.68
CA ASP A 148 -8.48 -14.93 -3.46
C ASP A 148 -8.37 -14.34 -2.03
N HIS A 149 -9.38 -13.57 -1.61
CA HIS A 149 -9.40 -12.99 -0.28
C HIS A 149 -9.31 -14.07 0.83
N CYS A 150 -8.44 -13.83 1.82
CA CYS A 150 -8.08 -14.80 2.85
C CYS A 150 -9.28 -15.33 3.64
N ASP A 151 -10.23 -14.46 3.97
CA ASP A 151 -11.47 -14.81 4.64
C ASP A 151 -12.37 -15.74 3.80
N LYS A 152 -12.45 -15.51 2.48
CA LYS A 152 -13.21 -16.36 1.55
C LYS A 152 -12.64 -17.77 1.42
N VAL A 153 -11.34 -17.93 1.62
CA VAL A 153 -10.65 -19.22 1.50
C VAL A 153 -10.34 -19.87 2.86
N GLY A 154 -10.95 -19.36 3.95
CA GLY A 154 -10.83 -19.94 5.29
C GLY A 154 -9.52 -19.63 6.03
N ILE A 155 -8.76 -18.65 5.58
CA ILE A 155 -7.51 -18.19 6.20
C ILE A 155 -7.80 -16.93 7.02
N THR A 156 -8.21 -17.11 8.28
CA THR A 156 -8.61 -16.00 9.17
C THR A 156 -7.73 -15.86 10.41
N THR A 157 -6.73 -16.73 10.56
CA THR A 157 -5.77 -16.71 11.68
C THR A 157 -4.34 -16.74 11.19
N TYR A 158 -3.41 -16.29 12.04
CA TYR A 158 -1.97 -16.40 11.78
C TYR A 158 -1.55 -17.85 11.51
N ASN A 159 -2.01 -18.82 12.31
CA ASN A 159 -1.64 -20.22 12.14
C ASN A 159 -2.16 -20.81 10.82
N THR A 160 -3.41 -20.51 10.44
CA THR A 160 -3.94 -20.93 9.13
C THR A 160 -3.17 -20.28 7.97
N TRP A 161 -2.72 -19.03 8.14
CA TRP A 161 -1.89 -18.36 7.16
C TRP A 161 -0.51 -19.01 7.03
N VAL A 162 0.16 -19.31 8.15
CA VAL A 162 1.48 -19.99 8.15
C VAL A 162 1.39 -21.36 7.47
N ASN A 163 0.36 -22.15 7.79
CA ASN A 163 0.15 -23.45 7.17
C ASN A 163 -0.02 -23.33 5.64
N ASN A 164 -0.84 -22.37 5.20
CA ASN A 164 -1.02 -22.13 3.77
C ASN A 164 0.27 -21.61 3.10
N PHE A 165 0.98 -20.69 3.75
CA PHE A 165 2.22 -20.13 3.24
C PHE A 165 3.31 -21.20 3.08
N ASN A 166 3.47 -22.09 4.06
CA ASN A 166 4.39 -23.22 3.96
C ASN A 166 4.00 -24.20 2.87
N ARG A 167 2.70 -24.45 2.66
CA ARG A 167 2.20 -25.29 1.56
C ARG A 167 2.59 -24.71 0.19
N ILE A 168 2.43 -23.40 -0.03
CA ILE A 168 2.79 -22.78 -1.31
C ILE A 168 4.31 -22.63 -1.47
N MET A 169 5.04 -22.31 -0.41
CA MET A 169 6.51 -22.20 -0.40
C MET A 169 7.20 -23.52 -0.75
N ASN A 170 6.65 -24.65 -0.29
CA ASN A 170 7.16 -25.99 -0.59
C ASN A 170 6.63 -26.56 -1.92
N SER A 171 5.99 -25.73 -2.75
CA SER A 171 5.54 -26.16 -4.09
C SER A 171 6.65 -25.96 -5.13
N ASN A 172 6.50 -26.59 -6.31
CA ASN A 172 7.44 -26.41 -7.43
C ASN A 172 7.25 -25.07 -8.19
N ASP A 173 6.45 -24.15 -7.67
CA ASP A 173 6.20 -22.84 -8.28
C ASP A 173 7.24 -21.81 -7.83
N THR A 174 8.07 -21.35 -8.75
CA THR A 174 9.08 -20.31 -8.49
C THR A 174 8.47 -18.94 -8.17
N ASN A 175 7.19 -18.72 -8.48
CA ASN A 175 6.43 -17.51 -8.19
C ASN A 175 5.38 -17.74 -7.07
N PHE A 176 5.61 -18.72 -6.18
CA PHE A 176 4.64 -19.12 -5.16
C PHE A 176 4.10 -17.95 -4.31
N VAL A 177 4.88 -16.89 -4.09
CA VAL A 177 4.44 -15.72 -3.30
C VAL A 177 3.21 -15.05 -3.88
N GLY A 178 2.99 -15.12 -5.20
CA GLY A 178 1.76 -14.66 -5.84
C GLY A 178 0.52 -15.48 -5.45
N ARG A 179 0.70 -16.71 -4.96
CA ARG A 179 -0.39 -17.63 -4.57
C ARG A 179 -0.90 -17.43 -3.14
N GLN A 180 -0.29 -16.54 -2.37
CA GLN A 180 -0.82 -16.17 -1.05
C GLN A 180 -2.19 -15.49 -1.21
N CYS A 181 -3.07 -15.64 -0.22
CA CYS A 181 -4.36 -14.96 -0.22
C CYS A 181 -4.21 -13.45 0.10
N ALA A 182 -5.20 -12.65 -0.27
CA ALA A 182 -5.25 -11.21 0.01
C ALA A 182 -6.10 -10.91 1.24
N PHE A 183 -5.60 -10.14 2.21
CA PHE A 183 -6.48 -9.68 3.30
C PHE A 183 -7.34 -8.53 2.81
N ASP A 184 -8.67 -8.69 2.79
CA ASP A 184 -9.62 -7.63 2.42
C ASP A 184 -9.58 -6.48 3.44
N MET A 185 -9.24 -5.28 2.97
CA MET A 185 -9.18 -4.05 3.77
C MET A 185 -10.33 -3.09 3.46
N THR A 186 -11.27 -3.49 2.59
CA THR A 186 -12.47 -2.73 2.27
C THR A 186 -13.58 -2.87 3.31
N ILE A 187 -13.50 -3.93 4.13
CA ILE A 187 -14.38 -4.22 5.24
C ILE A 187 -13.95 -3.38 6.45
N SER A 188 -14.89 -2.93 7.29
CA SER A 188 -14.58 -2.22 8.53
C SER A 188 -13.95 -3.14 9.58
N SER A 189 -13.22 -2.56 10.53
CA SER A 189 -12.70 -3.28 11.72
C SER A 189 -11.73 -4.42 11.40
N ARG A 190 -10.79 -4.18 10.48
CA ARG A 190 -9.77 -5.16 10.02
C ARG A 190 -8.44 -5.03 10.75
N GLY A 191 -8.45 -4.47 11.96
CA GLY A 191 -7.28 -4.32 12.82
C GLY A 191 -6.57 -5.65 13.07
N LYS A 192 -7.34 -6.68 13.43
CA LYS A 192 -6.83 -8.05 13.63
C LYS A 192 -6.19 -8.64 12.38
N ASP A 193 -6.81 -8.48 11.21
CA ASP A 193 -6.28 -9.01 9.96
C ASP A 193 -4.96 -8.33 9.57
N PHE A 194 -4.87 -7.01 9.77
CA PHE A 194 -3.62 -6.31 9.54
C PHE A 194 -2.53 -6.69 10.56
N ASP A 195 -2.90 -7.07 11.79
CA ASP A 195 -1.95 -7.66 12.74
C ASP A 195 -1.48 -9.06 12.32
N ILE A 196 -2.33 -9.88 11.69
CA ILE A 196 -1.89 -11.14 11.07
C ILE A 196 -0.84 -10.87 10.00
N ILE A 197 -1.02 -9.83 9.19
CA ILE A 197 -0.02 -9.41 8.19
C ILE A 197 1.31 -9.06 8.83
N ARG A 198 1.29 -8.34 9.96
CA ARG A 198 2.50 -8.04 10.76
C ARG A 198 3.19 -9.31 11.22
N GLN A 199 2.46 -10.25 11.82
CA GLN A 199 3.00 -11.53 12.30
C GLN A 199 3.56 -12.39 11.15
N ALA A 200 2.84 -12.45 10.03
CA ALA A 200 3.21 -13.16 8.83
C ALA A 200 4.49 -12.57 8.20
N ASN A 201 4.61 -11.25 8.13
CA ASN A 201 5.83 -10.58 7.67
C ASN A 201 7.04 -10.97 8.55
N GLN A 202 6.89 -10.94 9.87
CA GLN A 202 7.94 -11.38 10.81
C GLN A 202 8.32 -12.86 10.61
N TYR A 203 7.34 -13.73 10.31
CA TYR A 203 7.58 -15.13 10.00
C TYR A 203 8.42 -15.32 8.72
N ILE A 204 8.06 -14.62 7.65
CA ILE A 204 8.78 -14.67 6.37
C ILE A 204 10.24 -14.23 6.57
N GLN A 205 10.46 -13.11 7.26
CA GLN A 205 11.80 -12.58 7.49
C GLN A 205 12.67 -13.55 8.30
N LYS A 206 12.13 -14.14 9.37
CA LYS A 206 12.85 -15.18 10.15
C LYS A 206 13.16 -16.41 9.31
N THR A 207 12.23 -16.84 8.47
CA THR A 207 12.41 -18.01 7.60
C THR A 207 13.50 -17.75 6.55
N GLN A 208 13.49 -16.56 5.93
CA GLN A 208 14.53 -16.16 4.97
C GLN A 208 15.90 -16.03 5.64
N LEU A 209 15.99 -15.39 6.80
CA LEU A 209 17.23 -15.34 7.59
C LEU A 209 17.77 -16.73 7.92
N ASN A 210 16.89 -17.65 8.33
CA ASN A 210 17.29 -19.04 8.61
C ASN A 210 17.78 -19.76 7.36
N ILE A 211 17.13 -19.57 6.21
CA ILE A 211 17.58 -20.14 4.93
C ILE A 211 18.94 -19.56 4.54
N THR A 212 19.12 -18.24 4.62
CA THR A 212 20.39 -17.58 4.31
C THR A 212 21.48 -18.08 5.24
N CYS A 213 21.27 -18.11 6.56
CA CYS A 213 22.27 -18.60 7.50
C CYS A 213 22.58 -20.09 7.37
N ALA A 214 21.61 -20.94 6.99
CA ALA A 214 21.87 -22.33 6.67
C ALA A 214 22.75 -22.51 5.41
N ILE A 215 22.71 -21.55 4.47
CA ILE A 215 23.52 -21.55 3.25
C ILE A 215 24.89 -20.89 3.48
N THR A 216 24.95 -19.84 4.31
CA THR A 216 26.15 -19.00 4.48
C THR A 216 26.90 -19.23 5.80
N ASN A 217 26.47 -20.17 6.65
CA ASN A 217 27.01 -20.45 7.98
C ASN A 217 27.23 -19.16 8.80
N CYS A 218 26.11 -18.50 9.14
CA CYS A 218 26.07 -17.69 10.36
C CYS A 218 26.09 -18.63 11.59
#